data_AF-A0A537JVW4-F1
#
_entry.id   AF-A0A537JVW4-F1
#
_cell.length_a   1.000
_cell.length_b   1.000
_cell.length_c   1.000
_cell.angle_alpha   90.00
_cell.angle_beta   90.00
_cell.angle_gamma   90.00
#
_symmetry.space_group_name_H-M   'P 1'
#
loop_
_entity.id
_entity.type
_entity.pdbx_description
1 polymer ?
#
loop_
_entity_poly.entity_id
_entity_poly.type
_entity_poly.pdbx_seq_one_letter_code
_entity_poly.pdbx_strand_id
1 'polypeptide(L)'
;MSAIEETGSGADRRWLRHSVATLAYRGGKVLRGAPPGFAEFRLSETTRTPGEILAHLGDLLEWALSMARGDRAWHDSAALPWDAGVERFFASLAAFDAYLASGAPLVAPAEKLFQGPIADALTHVGQIA
;
A
#
# COMPACT_ATOMS: atom_id res chain seq x y z
N MET A 1 -25.09 -18.80 22.21
CA MET A 1 -25.21 -17.80 21.13
C MET A 1 -23.99 -16.89 21.17
N SER A 2 -22.89 -17.36 20.60
CA SER A 2 -21.68 -16.55 20.43
C SER A 2 -21.95 -15.53 19.33
N ALA A 3 -21.71 -14.26 19.62
CA ALA A 3 -21.82 -13.17 18.66
C ALA A 3 -20.81 -13.44 17.54
N ILE A 4 -21.33 -13.63 16.33
CA ILE A 4 -20.55 -13.57 15.12
C ILE A 4 -20.16 -12.10 15.00
N GLU A 5 -18.91 -11.75 15.29
CA GLU A 5 -18.37 -10.42 15.01
C GLU A 5 -18.72 -10.07 13.56
N GLU A 6 -19.29 -8.87 13.36
CA GLU A 6 -19.58 -8.38 12.02
C GLU A 6 -18.25 -8.27 11.25
N THR A 7 -18.04 -9.24 10.36
CA THR A 7 -17.08 -9.13 9.27
C THR A 7 -17.33 -7.80 8.55
N GLY A 8 -16.29 -6.98 8.37
CA GLY A 8 -16.38 -5.61 7.86
C GLY A 8 -17.45 -5.43 6.80
N SER A 9 -18.38 -4.51 7.05
CA SER A 9 -19.62 -4.35 6.31
C SER A 9 -19.33 -4.05 4.82
N GLY A 10 -20.32 -4.28 3.95
CA GLY A 10 -20.19 -3.90 2.54
C GLY A 10 -19.87 -2.40 2.34
N ALA A 11 -20.21 -1.54 3.30
CA ALA A 11 -19.85 -0.13 3.28
C ALA A 11 -18.35 0.08 3.56
N ASP A 12 -17.79 -0.62 4.54
CA ASP A 12 -16.38 -0.51 4.92
C ASP A 12 -15.47 -0.92 3.77
N ARG A 13 -15.80 -2.02 3.07
CA ARG A 13 -15.08 -2.45 1.88
C ARG A 13 -15.12 -1.40 0.77
N ARG A 14 -16.30 -0.82 0.49
CA ARG A 14 -16.41 0.22 -0.54
C ARG A 14 -15.55 1.43 -0.21
N TRP A 15 -15.53 1.84 1.06
CA TRP A 15 -14.69 2.94 1.51
C TRP A 15 -13.20 2.61 1.42
N LEU A 16 -12.76 1.43 1.89
CA LEU A 16 -11.36 0.99 1.74
C LEU A 16 -10.93 0.95 0.27
N ARG A 17 -11.76 0.39 -0.62
CA ARG A 17 -11.48 0.37 -2.06
C ARG A 17 -11.39 1.78 -2.65
N HIS A 18 -12.23 2.71 -2.21
CA HIS A 18 -12.11 4.10 -2.62
C HIS A 18 -10.80 4.75 -2.15
N SER A 19 -10.34 4.44 -0.93
CA SER A 19 -9.04 4.88 -0.42
C SER A 19 -7.88 4.29 -1.23
N VAL A 20 -7.95 3.00 -1.59
CA VAL A 20 -6.95 2.34 -2.44
C VAL A 20 -6.95 2.92 -3.86
N ALA A 21 -8.11 3.21 -4.44
CA ALA A 21 -8.21 3.90 -5.73
C ALA A 21 -7.64 5.32 -5.67
N THR A 22 -7.83 6.02 -4.54
CA THR A 22 -7.23 7.33 -4.30
C THR A 22 -5.70 7.24 -4.24
N LEU A 23 -5.16 6.23 -3.55
CA LEU A 23 -3.73 5.95 -3.52
C LEU A 23 -3.19 5.66 -4.93
N ALA A 24 -3.88 4.83 -5.72
CA ALA A 24 -3.50 4.55 -7.10
C ALA A 24 -3.49 5.80 -7.97
N TYR A 25 -4.50 6.67 -7.83
CA TYR A 25 -4.57 7.93 -8.57
C TYR A 25 -3.42 8.89 -8.22
N ARG A 26 -3.15 9.07 -6.92
CA ARG A 26 -2.08 9.95 -6.42
C ARG A 26 -0.69 9.39 -6.75
N GLY A 27 -0.45 8.11 -6.45
CA GLY A 27 0.79 7.41 -6.78
C GLY A 27 1.06 7.43 -8.28
N GLY A 28 0.05 7.11 -9.09
CA GLY A 28 0.16 7.19 -10.55
C GLY A 28 0.43 8.59 -11.08
N LYS A 29 0.21 9.67 -10.32
CA LYS A 29 0.61 11.02 -10.74
C LYS A 29 2.10 11.25 -10.52
N VAL A 30 2.63 10.84 -9.37
CA VAL A 30 4.01 11.15 -8.95
C VAL A 30 5.04 10.15 -9.49
N LEU A 31 4.63 8.92 -9.80
CA LEU A 31 5.57 7.86 -10.19
C LEU A 31 5.96 7.88 -11.69
N ARG A 32 5.27 8.69 -12.51
CA ARG A 32 5.43 8.71 -13.97
C ARG A 32 6.58 9.61 -14.39
N GLY A 33 7.37 9.13 -15.36
CA GLY A 33 8.37 9.96 -16.03
C GLY A 33 9.54 10.38 -15.13
N ALA A 34 9.86 9.57 -14.11
CA ALA A 34 11.02 9.82 -13.28
C ALA A 34 12.30 9.81 -14.13
N PRO A 35 13.24 10.75 -13.92
CA PRO A 35 14.47 10.78 -14.68
C PRO A 35 15.39 9.61 -14.28
N PRO A 36 16.35 9.23 -15.15
CA PRO A 36 17.40 8.27 -14.78
C PRO A 36 18.13 8.69 -13.50
N GLY A 37 18.41 7.74 -12.61
CA GLY A 37 19.08 8.00 -11.33
C GLY A 37 18.17 8.51 -10.20
N PHE A 38 16.86 8.68 -10.45
CA PHE A 38 15.93 9.19 -9.45
C PHE A 38 15.77 8.24 -8.25
N ALA A 39 15.75 6.92 -8.49
CA ALA A 39 15.60 5.93 -7.43
C ALA A 39 16.76 5.96 -6.42
N GLU A 40 17.94 6.33 -6.88
CA GLU A 40 19.20 6.35 -6.12
C GLU A 40 19.50 7.70 -5.47
N PHE A 41 18.77 8.76 -5.85
CA PHE A 41 18.99 10.09 -5.33
C PHE A 41 18.84 10.11 -3.80
N ARG A 42 19.90 10.53 -3.10
CA ARG A 42 19.93 10.62 -1.64
C ARG A 42 20.19 12.06 -1.21
N LEU A 43 19.24 12.65 -0.49
CA LEU A 43 19.33 14.05 -0.05
C LEU A 43 20.32 14.23 1.11
N SER A 44 20.34 13.28 2.05
CA SER A 44 21.34 13.18 3.12
C SER A 44 21.56 11.73 3.54
N GLU A 45 22.66 11.46 4.26
CA GLU A 45 23.05 10.11 4.71
C GLU A 45 21.94 9.36 5.47
N THR A 46 21.03 10.07 6.14
CA THR A 46 19.98 9.49 6.98
C THR A 46 18.60 9.48 6.31
N THR A 47 18.42 10.11 5.16
CA THR A 47 17.13 10.13 4.43
C THR A 47 17.00 8.90 3.54
N ARG A 48 15.80 8.33 3.45
CA ARG A 48 15.48 7.32 2.44
C ARG A 48 15.59 7.90 1.02
N THR A 49 16.06 7.12 0.06
CA THR A 49 15.98 7.47 -1.36
C THR A 49 14.56 7.29 -1.88
N PRO A 50 14.19 7.90 -3.04
CA PRO A 50 12.91 7.63 -3.67
C PRO A 50 12.67 6.14 -3.95
N GLY A 51 13.71 5.39 -4.32
CA GLY A 51 13.62 3.93 -4.52
C GLY A 51 13.34 3.17 -3.22
N GLU A 52 13.95 3.57 -2.11
CA GLU A 52 13.67 3.00 -0.77
C GLU A 52 12.25 3.33 -0.30
N ILE A 53 11.76 4.55 -0.57
CA ILE A 53 10.36 4.92 -0.28
C ILE A 53 9.42 4.08 -1.15
N LEU A 54 9.71 3.90 -2.44
CA LEU A 54 8.86 3.12 -3.34
C LEU A 54 8.83 1.63 -2.96
N ALA A 55 9.95 1.04 -2.54
CA ALA A 55 9.98 -0.32 -2.01
C ALA A 55 9.09 -0.44 -0.76
N HIS A 56 9.18 0.52 0.16
CA HIS A 56 8.36 0.58 1.36
C HIS A 56 6.86 0.72 1.04
N LEU A 57 6.49 1.50 0.03
CA LEU A 57 5.09 1.58 -0.44
C LEU A 57 4.55 0.20 -0.87
N GLY A 58 5.38 -0.61 -1.54
CA GLY A 58 5.02 -1.99 -1.88
C GLY A 58 4.85 -2.87 -0.63
N ASP A 59 5.77 -2.75 0.33
CA ASP A 59 5.73 -3.50 1.60
C ASP A 59 4.45 -3.19 2.40
N LEU A 60 4.03 -1.91 2.44
CA LEU A 60 2.79 -1.48 3.10
C LEU A 60 1.55 -2.13 2.48
N LEU A 61 1.49 -2.28 1.16
CA LEU A 61 0.35 -2.89 0.47
C LEU A 61 0.30 -4.41 0.65
N GLU A 62 1.46 -5.07 0.64
CA GLU A 62 1.56 -6.49 0.97
C GLU A 62 1.19 -6.75 2.44
N TRP A 63 1.62 -5.88 3.34
CA TRP A 63 1.24 -5.91 4.74
C TRP A 63 -0.26 -5.67 4.93
N ALA A 64 -0.88 -4.73 4.19
CA ALA A 64 -2.33 -4.53 4.20
C ALA A 64 -3.10 -5.79 3.82
N LEU A 65 -2.64 -6.48 2.77
CA LEU A 65 -3.22 -7.76 2.34
C LEU A 65 -3.02 -8.86 3.39
N SER A 66 -1.83 -8.95 3.99
CA SER A 66 -1.56 -9.88 5.10
C SER A 66 -2.52 -9.63 6.27
N MET A 67 -2.66 -8.38 6.71
CA MET A 67 -3.57 -7.98 7.78
C MET A 67 -5.02 -8.35 7.46
N ALA A 68 -5.47 -8.07 6.23
CA ALA A 68 -6.83 -8.35 5.80
C ALA A 68 -7.18 -9.85 5.87
N ARG A 69 -6.18 -10.72 5.72
CA ARG A 69 -6.29 -12.19 5.84
C ARG A 69 -6.17 -12.72 7.28
N GLY A 70 -5.80 -11.87 8.23
CA GLY A 70 -5.61 -12.24 9.64
C GLY A 70 -4.16 -12.54 10.02
N ASP A 71 -3.25 -12.50 9.05
CA ASP A 71 -1.82 -12.60 9.28
C ASP A 71 -1.25 -11.21 9.66
N ARG A 72 0.00 -11.16 10.12
CA ARG A 72 0.72 -9.90 10.37
C ARG A 72 2.18 -9.98 9.89
N ALA A 73 2.38 -10.58 8.72
CA ALA A 73 3.70 -10.72 8.13
C ALA A 73 4.17 -9.36 7.60
N TRP A 74 5.29 -8.89 8.13
CA TRP A 74 6.02 -7.73 7.64
C TRP A 74 7.29 -8.21 6.93
N HIS A 75 7.65 -7.54 5.84
CA HIS A 75 8.91 -7.75 5.14
C HIS A 75 9.45 -6.39 4.65
N ASP A 76 10.74 -6.15 4.88
CA ASP A 76 11.45 -5.00 4.32
C ASP A 76 12.11 -5.39 3.00
N SER A 77 11.60 -4.83 1.89
CA SER A 77 12.16 -5.08 0.56
C SER A 77 13.30 -4.12 0.25
N ALA A 78 14.30 -4.61 -0.46
CA ALA A 78 15.32 -3.74 -1.07
C ALA A 78 14.71 -2.87 -2.18
N ALA A 79 15.31 -1.71 -2.41
CA ALA A 79 14.97 -0.87 -3.57
C ALA A 79 15.23 -1.64 -4.88
N LEU A 80 14.29 -1.48 -5.82
CA LEU A 80 14.39 -2.01 -7.18
C LEU A 80 14.73 -0.87 -8.16
N PRO A 81 15.16 -1.20 -9.40
CA PRO A 81 15.12 -0.23 -10.49
C PRO A 81 13.73 0.43 -10.56
N TRP A 82 13.68 1.75 -10.81
CA TRP A 82 12.47 2.56 -10.65
C TRP A 82 11.22 1.91 -11.25
N ASP A 83 11.28 1.55 -12.53
CA ASP A 83 10.12 0.98 -13.25
C ASP A 83 9.66 -0.36 -12.66
N ALA A 84 10.58 -1.21 -12.21
CA ALA A 84 10.24 -2.46 -11.52
C ALA A 84 9.62 -2.21 -10.14
N GLY A 85 10.09 -1.16 -9.43
CA GLY A 85 9.46 -0.69 -8.19
C GLY A 85 8.03 -0.19 -8.42
N VAL A 86 7.79 0.56 -9.50
CA VAL A 86 6.47 1.05 -9.87
C VAL A 86 5.54 -0.11 -10.24
N GLU A 87 6.04 -1.07 -11.03
CA GLU A 87 5.29 -2.29 -11.37
C GLU A 87 4.90 -3.08 -10.12
N ARG A 88 5.84 -3.32 -9.20
CA ARG A 88 5.56 -3.99 -7.93
C ARG A 88 4.50 -3.24 -7.12
N PHE A 89 4.66 -1.92 -6.96
CA PHE A 89 3.69 -1.10 -6.23
C PHE A 89 2.26 -1.28 -6.77
N PHE A 90 2.07 -1.18 -8.09
CA PHE A 90 0.74 -1.36 -8.69
C PHE A 90 0.24 -2.80 -8.65
N ALA A 91 1.12 -3.79 -8.74
CA ALA A 91 0.76 -5.21 -8.58
C ALA A 91 0.25 -5.50 -7.16
N SER A 92 0.97 -5.04 -6.13
CA SER A 92 0.57 -5.21 -4.74
C SER A 92 -0.71 -4.43 -4.42
N LEU A 93 -0.88 -3.23 -5.00
CA LEU A 93 -2.10 -2.44 -4.88
C LEU A 93 -3.31 -3.17 -5.48
N ALA A 94 -3.15 -3.70 -6.70
CA ALA A 94 -4.20 -4.44 -7.39
C ALA A 94 -4.58 -5.74 -6.64
N ALA A 95 -3.59 -6.45 -6.08
CA ALA A 95 -3.84 -7.63 -5.27
C ALA A 95 -4.65 -7.31 -4.01
N PHE A 96 -4.35 -6.20 -3.33
CA PHE A 96 -5.11 -5.75 -2.17
C PHE A 96 -6.53 -5.31 -2.55
N ASP A 97 -6.71 -4.52 -3.62
CA ASP A 97 -8.05 -4.15 -4.11
C ASP A 97 -8.88 -5.38 -4.49
N ALA A 98 -8.28 -6.36 -5.18
CA ALA A 98 -8.94 -7.60 -5.54
C ALA A 98 -9.43 -8.38 -4.30
N TYR A 99 -8.64 -8.41 -3.22
CA TYR A 99 -9.08 -9.02 -1.96
C TYR A 99 -10.24 -8.26 -1.31
N LEU A 100 -10.18 -6.92 -1.30
CA LEU A 100 -11.27 -6.08 -0.79
C LEU A 100 -12.56 -6.23 -1.61
N ALA A 101 -12.42 -6.42 -2.93
CA ALA A 101 -13.53 -6.69 -3.84
C ALA A 101 -14.12 -8.10 -3.68
N SER A 102 -13.35 -9.03 -3.12
CA SER A 102 -13.80 -10.40 -2.89
C SER A 102 -14.80 -10.50 -1.75
N GLY A 103 -15.48 -11.66 -1.66
CA GLY A 103 -16.30 -12.03 -0.52
C GLY A 103 -15.55 -12.72 0.62
N ALA A 104 -14.21 -12.85 0.53
CA ALA A 104 -13.41 -13.50 1.58
C ALA A 104 -13.47 -12.71 2.89
N PRO A 105 -13.44 -13.32 4.09
CA PRO A 105 -13.54 -12.60 5.35
C PRO A 105 -12.50 -11.47 5.49
N LEU A 106 -12.93 -10.30 5.97
CA LEU A 106 -12.00 -9.23 6.35
C LEU A 106 -11.68 -9.41 7.84
N VAL A 107 -10.50 -9.98 8.15
CA VAL A 107 -10.14 -10.34 9.53
C VAL A 107 -9.68 -9.12 10.33
N ALA A 108 -8.88 -8.24 9.71
CA ALA A 108 -8.50 -6.98 10.34
C ALA A 108 -9.64 -5.95 10.29
N PRO A 109 -9.84 -5.14 11.35
CA PRO A 109 -10.79 -4.03 11.32
C PRO A 109 -10.47 -3.05 10.18
N ALA A 110 -11.50 -2.55 9.50
CA ALA A 110 -11.33 -1.67 8.35
C ALA A 110 -10.59 -0.38 8.72
N GLU A 111 -10.88 0.18 9.89
CA GLU A 111 -10.22 1.37 10.42
C GLU A 111 -8.72 1.14 10.60
N LYS A 112 -8.30 -0.08 10.99
CA LYS A 112 -6.88 -0.41 11.16
C LYS A 112 -6.15 -0.57 9.82
N LEU A 113 -6.81 -1.15 8.81
CA LEU A 113 -6.28 -1.20 7.46
C LEU A 113 -6.09 0.19 6.87
N PHE A 114 -7.00 1.12 7.17
CA PHE A 114 -6.83 2.51 6.78
C PHE A 114 -5.73 3.22 7.58
N GLN A 115 -5.82 3.24 8.91
CA GLN A 115 -4.93 3.98 9.81
C GLN A 115 -3.46 3.57 9.65
N GLY A 116 -3.21 2.28 9.42
CA GLY A 116 -1.86 1.76 9.19
C GLY A 116 -1.47 1.91 7.72
N PRO A 117 -1.53 0.82 6.95
CA PRO A 117 -0.84 0.75 5.66
C PRO A 117 -1.32 1.78 4.63
N ILE A 118 -2.62 2.06 4.54
CA ILE A 118 -3.15 2.96 3.49
C ILE A 118 -2.79 4.43 3.78
N ALA A 119 -2.99 4.90 5.01
CA ALA A 119 -2.67 6.27 5.40
C ALA A 119 -1.15 6.53 5.35
N ASP A 120 -0.35 5.54 5.75
CA ASP A 120 1.11 5.62 5.66
C ASP A 120 1.56 5.69 4.19
N ALA A 121 1.01 4.83 3.32
CA ALA A 121 1.31 4.87 1.90
C ALA A 121 0.95 6.23 1.25
N LEU A 122 -0.20 6.81 1.60
CA LEU A 122 -0.58 8.16 1.13
C LEU A 122 0.42 9.23 1.59
N THR A 123 0.95 9.12 2.81
CA THR A 123 1.96 10.02 3.37
C THR A 123 3.27 9.91 2.60
N HIS A 124 3.72 8.69 2.34
CA HIS A 124 4.96 8.42 1.61
C HIS A 124 4.89 8.75 0.11
N VAL A 125 3.72 8.62 -0.53
CA VAL A 125 3.50 9.17 -1.88
C VAL A 125 3.73 10.67 -1.92
N GLY A 126 3.41 11.40 -0.84
CA GLY A 126 3.69 12.82 -0.70
C GLY A 126 5.17 13.17 -0.57
N GLN A 127 6.03 12.22 -0.17
CA GLN A 127 7.48 12.43 -0.10
C GLN A 127 8.17 12.24 -1.46
N ILE A 128 7.55 11.51 -2.39
CA ILE A 128 8.04 11.32 -3.77
C ILE A 128 7.65 12.49 -4.68
N ALA A 129 6.54 13.17 -4.37
CA ALA A 129 5.96 14.28 -5.14
C ALA A 129 6.83 15.55 -5.12
#